data_AF-A0A1A1YY55-F1
#
_entry.id   AF-A0A1A1YY55-F1
#
_cell.length_a   1.000
_cell.length_b   1.000
_cell.length_c   1.000
_cell.angle_alpha   90.00
_cell.angle_beta   90.00
_cell.angle_gamma   90.00
#
_symmetry.space_group_name_H-M   'P 1'
#
loop_
_entity.id
_entity.type
_entity.pdbx_description
1 polymer ?
#
loop_
_entity_poly.entity_id
_entity_poly.type
_entity_poly.pdbx_seq_one_letter_code
_entity_poly.pdbx_strand_id
1 'polypeptide(L)'
;MAENEDVLVTVENGVGLITLNRPRVINSLTHAMALTMSQVLTEWEHHHAVRAVVVSGAGERGLCAGGDVVAIYHSVRGDGAEARRFWYDEYQLNAKIGRYRKPYVALMDGIVMGGGVGISAHGSVRVVTDTTKMAMPEVGIGLIPDVGGTLILSRAPGLLGLHAALTGANFDGADAIALGFADHFVPHDKLPAFKDAIVADGVDAALNAYAQEPPPSQLLAQRDWIDQCYAGDTPEDIIATLRSHDAGAAAADLIASRSPISVSVALQAIRRAAKLDTLEDVLRQEYRTSCGAARSHDLVEGIRAQVIDKDRNPKWSPASLAAVTTADVEAYFAPADRELEFT
;
A
#
# COMPACT_ATOMS: atom_id res chain seq x y z
N MET A 1 -16.64 25.48 2.38
CA MET A 1 -15.47 24.77 1.84
C MET A 1 -15.71 24.59 0.36
N ALA A 2 -14.68 24.70 -0.48
CA ALA A 2 -14.82 24.22 -1.85
C ALA A 2 -15.14 22.72 -1.78
N GLU A 3 -16.23 22.28 -2.39
CA GLU A 3 -16.55 20.86 -2.51
C GLU A 3 -15.39 20.19 -3.25
N ASN A 4 -14.72 19.24 -2.61
CA ASN A 4 -13.75 18.39 -3.29
C ASN A 4 -14.52 17.23 -3.93
N GLU A 5 -14.89 17.36 -5.20
CA GLU A 5 -15.65 16.34 -5.91
C GLU A 5 -14.90 15.00 -6.05
N ASP A 6 -13.58 14.98 -5.82
CA ASP A 6 -12.76 13.77 -5.86
C ASP A 6 -12.91 12.89 -4.59
N VAL A 7 -13.50 13.43 -3.50
CA VAL A 7 -13.88 12.66 -2.30
C VAL A 7 -15.27 13.06 -1.85
N LEU A 8 -16.24 12.16 -2.02
CA LEU A 8 -17.60 12.39 -1.52
C LEU A 8 -17.66 12.02 -0.03
N VAL A 9 -18.16 12.97 0.77
CA VAL A 9 -18.23 12.84 2.22
C VAL A 9 -19.67 13.04 2.66
N THR A 10 -20.28 12.02 3.27
CA THR A 10 -21.62 12.09 3.84
C THR A 10 -21.66 11.45 5.22
N VAL A 11 -22.71 11.73 6.00
CA VAL A 11 -23.01 11.01 7.24
C VAL A 11 -24.42 10.47 7.15
N GLU A 12 -24.57 9.16 7.26
CA GLU A 12 -25.86 8.48 7.14
C GLU A 12 -26.11 7.61 8.36
N ASN A 13 -27.23 7.87 9.04
CA ASN A 13 -27.58 7.21 10.31
C ASN A 13 -26.39 7.09 11.27
N GLY A 14 -25.54 8.12 11.39
CA GLY A 14 -24.36 8.11 12.26
C GLY A 14 -23.14 7.34 11.76
N VAL A 15 -23.11 6.91 10.50
CA VAL A 15 -21.92 6.35 9.84
C VAL A 15 -21.35 7.41 8.91
N GLY A 16 -20.08 7.78 9.09
CA GLY A 16 -19.36 8.67 8.19
C GLY A 16 -18.90 7.91 6.95
N LEU A 17 -19.32 8.34 5.77
CA LEU A 17 -18.99 7.70 4.50
C LEU A 17 -17.97 8.55 3.76
N ILE A 18 -16.83 7.95 3.44
CA ILE A 18 -15.78 8.52 2.58
C ILE A 18 -15.77 7.70 1.29
N THR A 19 -16.13 8.32 0.17
CA THR A 19 -16.09 7.66 -1.14
C THR A 19 -15.09 8.36 -2.04
N LEU A 20 -13.99 7.67 -2.38
CA LEU A 20 -13.04 8.17 -3.37
C LEU A 20 -13.72 8.22 -4.74
N ASN A 21 -13.66 9.34 -5.44
CA ASN A 21 -14.51 9.60 -6.60
C ASN A 21 -13.70 10.02 -7.84
N ARG A 22 -12.65 9.25 -8.15
CA ARG A 22 -11.90 9.37 -9.42
C ARG A 22 -11.91 8.04 -10.19
N PRO A 23 -13.08 7.45 -10.50
CA PRO A 23 -13.19 6.08 -11.00
C PRO A 23 -12.47 5.84 -12.34
N ARG A 24 -12.30 6.88 -13.17
CA ARG A 24 -11.58 6.79 -14.45
C ARG A 24 -10.11 6.37 -14.27
N VAL A 25 -9.48 6.84 -13.20
CA VAL A 25 -8.09 6.50 -12.81
C VAL A 25 -8.04 5.54 -11.62
N ILE A 26 -9.14 4.82 -11.37
CA ILE A 26 -9.28 3.88 -10.24
C ILE A 26 -8.93 4.57 -8.92
N ASN A 27 -9.49 5.76 -8.72
CA ASN A 27 -9.47 6.45 -7.44
C ASN A 27 -8.06 6.78 -6.92
N SER A 28 -7.08 6.97 -7.83
CA SER A 28 -5.71 7.31 -7.45
C SER A 28 -5.66 8.55 -6.55
N LEU A 29 -5.01 8.42 -5.39
CA LEU A 29 -5.05 9.36 -4.28
C LEU A 29 -4.23 10.61 -4.59
N THR A 30 -4.90 11.76 -4.64
CA THR A 30 -4.22 13.07 -4.71
C THR A 30 -3.94 13.61 -3.31
N HIS A 31 -3.07 14.60 -3.23
CA HIS A 31 -2.82 15.33 -1.99
C HIS A 31 -4.08 15.98 -1.43
N ALA A 32 -4.91 16.58 -2.29
CA ALA A 32 -6.18 17.18 -1.87
C ALA A 32 -7.14 16.13 -1.26
N MET A 33 -7.22 14.93 -1.84
CA MET A 33 -8.02 13.82 -1.29
C MET A 33 -7.51 13.40 0.09
N ALA A 34 -6.18 13.21 0.25
CA ALA A 34 -5.57 12.84 1.53
C ALA A 34 -5.84 13.90 2.63
N LEU A 35 -5.73 15.20 2.29
CA LEU A 35 -6.05 16.29 3.21
C LEU A 35 -7.54 16.32 3.58
N THR A 36 -8.44 16.12 2.61
CA THR A 36 -9.89 16.02 2.89
C THR A 36 -10.20 14.86 3.84
N MET A 37 -9.63 13.68 3.59
CA MET A 37 -9.80 12.52 4.48
C MET A 37 -9.27 12.80 5.89
N SER A 38 -8.06 13.36 6.01
CA SER A 38 -7.45 13.68 7.30
C SER A 38 -8.28 14.68 8.11
N GLN A 39 -8.80 15.72 7.45
CA GLN A 39 -9.66 16.73 8.06
C GLN A 39 -10.96 16.09 8.58
N VAL A 40 -11.66 15.33 7.74
CA VAL A 40 -12.94 14.69 8.08
C VAL A 40 -12.77 13.66 9.18
N LEU A 41 -11.71 12.85 9.15
CA LEU A 41 -11.42 11.91 10.23
C LEU A 41 -11.16 12.63 11.56
N THR A 42 -10.45 13.76 11.54
CA THR A 42 -10.21 14.58 12.74
C THR A 42 -11.51 15.13 13.32
N GLU A 43 -12.40 15.63 12.46
CA GLU A 43 -13.72 16.13 12.88
C GLU A 43 -14.57 15.01 13.47
N TRP A 44 -14.67 13.89 12.75
CA TRP A 44 -15.50 12.76 13.16
C TRP A 44 -14.99 12.01 14.37
N GLU A 45 -13.70 12.07 14.68
CA GLU A 45 -13.13 11.37 15.85
C GLU A 45 -13.80 11.81 17.16
N HIS A 46 -14.11 13.10 17.27
CA HIS A 46 -14.73 13.69 18.47
C HIS A 46 -16.24 13.91 18.32
N HIS A 47 -16.80 13.70 17.14
CA HIS A 47 -18.23 13.93 16.90
C HIS A 47 -19.10 12.77 17.40
N HIS A 48 -19.85 12.95 18.49
CA HIS A 48 -20.65 11.88 19.10
C HIS A 48 -21.71 11.25 18.19
N ALA A 49 -22.24 12.01 17.21
CA ALA A 49 -23.21 11.46 16.26
C ALA A 49 -22.59 10.49 15.23
N VAL A 50 -21.26 10.50 15.05
CA VAL A 50 -20.57 9.56 14.15
C VAL A 50 -20.05 8.39 14.98
N ARG A 51 -20.57 7.18 14.74
CA ARG A 51 -20.20 5.96 15.47
C ARG A 51 -19.17 5.10 14.74
N ALA A 52 -19.08 5.20 13.41
CA ALA A 52 -18.15 4.45 12.57
C ALA A 52 -17.84 5.23 11.30
N VAL A 53 -16.75 4.87 10.63
CA VAL A 53 -16.37 5.40 9.32
C VAL A 53 -16.31 4.24 8.32
N VAL A 54 -16.80 4.46 7.10
CA VAL A 54 -16.65 3.53 5.98
C VAL A 54 -15.91 4.24 4.85
N VAL A 55 -14.79 3.68 4.40
CA VAL A 55 -14.11 4.11 3.17
C VAL A 55 -14.42 3.16 2.03
N SER A 56 -14.77 3.72 0.86
CA SER A 56 -15.07 2.98 -0.37
C SER A 56 -14.57 3.74 -1.59
N GLY A 57 -14.45 3.05 -2.72
CA GLY A 57 -14.13 3.65 -4.02
C GLY A 57 -15.37 3.71 -4.90
N ALA A 58 -15.52 4.79 -5.67
CA ALA A 58 -16.53 4.87 -6.71
C ALA A 58 -16.15 4.00 -7.91
N GLY A 59 -17.17 3.48 -8.60
CA GLY A 59 -17.03 2.62 -9.77
C GLY A 59 -16.66 1.17 -9.42
N GLU A 60 -16.56 0.33 -10.45
CA GLU A 60 -16.50 -1.15 -10.31
C GLU A 60 -15.07 -1.73 -10.36
N ARG A 61 -14.04 -0.88 -10.48
CA ARG A 61 -12.66 -1.35 -10.77
C ARG A 61 -11.79 -1.51 -9.53
N GLY A 62 -12.10 -0.82 -8.45
CA GLY A 62 -11.34 -0.92 -7.22
C GLY A 62 -11.48 0.25 -6.27
N LEU A 63 -11.09 0.01 -5.03
CA LEU A 63 -10.98 1.04 -4.01
C LEU A 63 -10.02 2.15 -4.43
N CYS A 64 -8.75 1.82 -4.72
CA CYS A 64 -7.69 2.79 -5.02
C CYS A 64 -6.45 2.11 -5.62
N ALA A 65 -6.00 2.58 -6.78
CA ALA A 65 -4.81 2.04 -7.46
C ALA A 65 -3.47 2.65 -6.99
N GLY A 66 -3.47 3.46 -5.93
CA GLY A 66 -2.27 4.07 -5.34
C GLY A 66 -2.30 5.60 -5.34
N GLY A 67 -1.19 6.21 -4.92
CA GLY A 67 -1.00 7.66 -5.00
C GLY A 67 -0.96 8.15 -6.45
N ASP A 68 -1.22 9.43 -6.68
CA ASP A 68 -1.12 10.07 -8.00
C ASP A 68 0.36 10.21 -8.43
N VAL A 69 0.91 9.13 -8.99
CA VAL A 69 2.32 9.06 -9.40
C VAL A 69 2.66 10.03 -10.54
N VAL A 70 1.68 10.52 -11.30
CA VAL A 70 1.92 11.55 -12.32
C VAL A 70 2.29 12.87 -11.65
N ALA A 71 1.58 13.25 -10.59
CA ALA A 71 1.94 14.43 -9.80
C ALA A 71 3.32 14.28 -9.14
N ILE A 72 3.64 13.09 -8.61
CA ILE A 72 4.96 12.78 -8.06
C ILE A 72 6.05 12.96 -9.12
N TYR A 73 5.88 12.36 -10.31
CA TYR A 73 6.83 12.47 -11.43
C TYR A 73 7.14 13.92 -11.80
N HIS A 74 6.11 14.76 -11.92
CA HIS A 74 6.30 16.18 -12.22
C HIS A 74 7.03 16.93 -11.10
N SER A 75 6.73 16.59 -9.84
CA SER A 75 7.39 17.20 -8.69
C SER A 75 8.88 16.83 -8.61
N VAL A 76 9.22 15.55 -8.73
CA VAL A 76 10.62 15.08 -8.56
C VAL A 76 11.53 15.43 -9.73
N ARG A 77 10.98 15.79 -10.90
CA ARG A 77 11.74 16.41 -11.99
C ARG A 77 12.10 17.88 -11.73
N GLY A 78 11.43 18.51 -10.76
CA GLY A 78 11.79 19.80 -10.19
C GLY A 78 12.62 19.62 -8.92
N ASP A 79 12.17 20.23 -7.81
CA ASP A 79 12.82 20.14 -6.50
C ASP A 79 12.25 19.04 -5.59
N GLY A 80 11.21 18.32 -6.03
CA GLY A 80 10.50 17.29 -5.28
C GLY A 80 9.72 17.77 -4.06
N ALA A 81 9.53 19.08 -3.86
CA ALA A 81 8.94 19.62 -2.65
C ALA A 81 7.48 19.16 -2.45
N GLU A 82 6.67 19.18 -3.51
CA GLU A 82 5.28 18.74 -3.47
C GLU A 82 5.16 17.22 -3.22
N ALA A 83 6.03 16.39 -3.80
CA ALA A 83 6.05 14.95 -3.49
C ALA A 83 6.38 14.70 -2.01
N ARG A 84 7.39 15.38 -1.46
CA ARG A 84 7.75 15.28 -0.04
C ARG A 84 6.63 15.76 0.89
N ARG A 85 5.88 16.78 0.48
CA ARG A 85 4.72 17.27 1.22
C ARG A 85 3.55 16.30 1.15
N PHE A 86 3.28 15.75 -0.02
CA PHE A 86 2.26 14.72 -0.21
C PHE A 86 2.50 13.52 0.70
N TRP A 87 3.69 12.92 0.65
CA TRP A 87 4.02 11.79 1.54
C TRP A 87 3.98 12.17 3.01
N TYR A 88 4.39 13.38 3.38
CA TYR A 88 4.33 13.82 4.78
C TYR A 88 2.88 13.80 5.29
N ASP A 89 1.96 14.38 4.54
CA ASP A 89 0.56 14.46 4.92
C ASP A 89 -0.18 13.11 4.75
N GLU A 90 0.17 12.32 3.74
CA GLU A 90 -0.34 10.96 3.52
C GLU A 90 0.06 10.03 4.67
N TYR A 91 1.32 10.05 5.10
CA TYR A 91 1.81 9.15 6.14
C TYR A 91 1.23 9.54 7.51
N GLN A 92 0.99 10.83 7.76
CA GLN A 92 0.20 11.25 8.92
C GLN A 92 -1.24 10.74 8.86
N LEU A 93 -1.87 10.72 7.67
CA LEU A 93 -3.18 10.11 7.48
C LEU A 93 -3.13 8.59 7.74
N ASN A 94 -2.13 7.87 7.25
CA ASN A 94 -2.00 6.42 7.48
C ASN A 94 -1.89 6.10 8.98
N ALA A 95 -1.04 6.83 9.72
CA ALA A 95 -0.94 6.70 11.17
C ALA A 95 -2.25 7.04 11.89
N LYS A 96 -2.94 8.12 11.45
CA LYS A 96 -4.26 8.50 12.00
C LYS A 96 -5.29 7.38 11.83
N ILE A 97 -5.31 6.71 10.68
CA ILE A 97 -6.18 5.55 10.43
C ILE A 97 -5.80 4.40 11.37
N GLY A 98 -4.50 4.08 11.49
CA GLY A 98 -4.02 3.00 12.35
C GLY A 98 -4.33 3.18 13.84
N ARG A 99 -4.42 4.42 14.33
CA ARG A 99 -4.75 4.74 15.73
C ARG A 99 -6.19 5.25 15.92
N TYR A 100 -7.04 5.15 14.90
CA TYR A 100 -8.37 5.77 14.92
C TYR A 100 -9.25 5.13 16.00
N ARG A 101 -9.91 5.96 16.82
CA ARG A 101 -10.62 5.50 18.03
C ARG A 101 -11.97 4.85 17.77
N LYS A 102 -12.55 5.07 16.59
CA LYS A 102 -13.85 4.54 16.18
C LYS A 102 -13.64 3.44 15.14
N PRO A 103 -14.58 2.50 14.98
CA PRO A 103 -14.53 1.54 13.88
C PRO A 103 -14.30 2.23 12.54
N TYR A 104 -13.19 1.88 11.89
CA TYR A 104 -12.84 2.28 10.54
C TYR A 104 -12.95 1.07 9.63
N VAL A 105 -14.00 1.07 8.79
CA VAL A 105 -14.31 -0.01 7.86
C VAL A 105 -13.77 0.34 6.48
N ALA A 106 -12.86 -0.47 5.96
CA ALA A 106 -12.35 -0.32 4.59
C ALA A 106 -12.92 -1.39 3.67
N LEU A 107 -13.62 -0.95 2.61
CA LEU A 107 -14.12 -1.84 1.56
C LEU A 107 -13.06 -1.94 0.46
N MET A 108 -12.16 -2.91 0.60
CA MET A 108 -10.99 -3.16 -0.26
C MET A 108 -11.35 -4.03 -1.47
N ASP A 109 -12.45 -3.69 -2.15
CA ASP A 109 -12.94 -4.35 -3.35
C ASP A 109 -12.10 -3.95 -4.59
N GLY A 110 -11.98 -4.86 -5.56
CA GLY A 110 -11.21 -4.63 -6.79
C GLY A 110 -9.74 -4.28 -6.55
N ILE A 111 -9.19 -3.36 -7.34
CA ILE A 111 -7.78 -2.94 -7.25
C ILE A 111 -7.51 -2.13 -5.98
N VAL A 112 -6.54 -2.60 -5.18
CA VAL A 112 -6.04 -1.93 -3.95
C VAL A 112 -4.52 -1.96 -3.92
N MET A 113 -3.86 -0.87 -4.29
CA MET A 113 -2.39 -0.86 -4.44
C MET A 113 -1.74 0.38 -3.83
N GLY A 114 -0.52 0.26 -3.32
CA GLY A 114 0.27 1.38 -2.77
C GLY A 114 -0.52 2.26 -1.81
N GLY A 115 -0.67 3.56 -2.10
CA GLY A 115 -1.51 4.47 -1.31
C GLY A 115 -2.95 3.97 -1.02
N GLY A 116 -3.51 3.12 -1.88
CA GLY A 116 -4.79 2.44 -1.62
C GLY A 116 -4.74 1.47 -0.45
N VAL A 117 -3.62 0.75 -0.28
CA VAL A 117 -3.32 -0.04 0.92
C VAL A 117 -3.15 0.89 2.13
N GLY A 118 -2.44 2.00 1.96
CA GLY A 118 -2.18 2.97 3.03
C GLY A 118 -3.44 3.55 3.67
N ILE A 119 -4.48 3.83 2.88
CA ILE A 119 -5.74 4.36 3.41
C ILE A 119 -6.71 3.28 3.90
N SER A 120 -6.34 1.99 3.87
CA SER A 120 -7.28 0.90 4.13
C SER A 120 -6.76 -0.17 5.07
N ALA A 121 -5.57 -0.71 4.82
CA ALA A 121 -5.04 -1.90 5.50
C ALA A 121 -4.59 -1.64 6.95
N HIS A 122 -4.60 -0.37 7.40
CA HIS A 122 -4.42 0.03 8.80
C HIS A 122 -5.73 0.23 9.56
N GLY A 123 -6.87 0.12 8.87
CA GLY A 123 -8.20 0.23 9.47
C GLY A 123 -8.49 -0.90 10.46
N SER A 124 -9.47 -0.69 11.34
CA SER A 124 -9.85 -1.68 12.35
C SER A 124 -10.75 -2.80 11.81
N VAL A 125 -11.39 -2.60 10.66
CA VAL A 125 -12.26 -3.58 10.00
C VAL A 125 -11.97 -3.57 8.51
N ARG A 126 -11.16 -4.52 8.05
CA ARG A 126 -10.61 -4.52 6.69
C ARG A 126 -11.27 -5.62 5.87
N VAL A 127 -12.13 -5.23 4.92
CA VAL A 127 -12.98 -6.13 4.15
C VAL A 127 -12.46 -6.28 2.74
N VAL A 128 -12.13 -7.49 2.33
CA VAL A 128 -11.79 -7.88 0.94
C VAL A 128 -12.93 -8.67 0.31
N THR A 129 -12.84 -8.84 -1.00
CA THR A 129 -13.84 -9.55 -1.82
C THR A 129 -13.18 -10.57 -2.74
N ASP A 130 -13.99 -11.32 -3.48
CA ASP A 130 -13.57 -12.20 -4.57
C ASP A 130 -12.99 -11.46 -5.78
N THR A 131 -13.13 -10.13 -5.84
CA THR A 131 -12.54 -9.30 -6.92
C THR A 131 -11.28 -8.56 -6.48
N THR A 132 -10.94 -8.59 -5.18
CA THR A 132 -9.76 -7.92 -4.64
C THR A 132 -8.49 -8.35 -5.38
N LYS A 133 -7.74 -7.36 -5.85
CA LYS A 133 -6.41 -7.48 -6.44
C LYS A 133 -5.49 -6.49 -5.73
N MET A 134 -4.76 -6.99 -4.75
CA MET A 134 -3.91 -6.19 -3.89
C MET A 134 -2.44 -6.34 -4.28
N ALA A 135 -1.66 -5.26 -4.16
CA ALA A 135 -0.21 -5.30 -4.37
C ALA A 135 0.51 -4.13 -3.69
N MET A 136 1.80 -4.31 -3.43
CA MET A 136 2.77 -3.24 -3.17
C MET A 136 3.77 -3.21 -4.34
N PRO A 137 3.40 -2.59 -5.49
CA PRO A 137 4.13 -2.71 -6.75
C PRO A 137 5.29 -1.69 -6.90
N GLU A 138 5.65 -0.96 -5.85
CA GLU A 138 6.51 0.22 -5.88
C GLU A 138 7.89 -0.02 -6.51
N VAL A 139 8.47 -1.20 -6.28
CA VAL A 139 9.76 -1.60 -6.88
C VAL A 139 9.74 -1.64 -8.41
N GLY A 140 8.55 -1.77 -9.02
CA GLY A 140 8.35 -1.72 -10.46
C GLY A 140 8.38 -0.32 -11.06
N ILE A 141 8.29 0.72 -10.23
CA ILE A 141 8.33 2.13 -10.65
C ILE A 141 9.50 2.91 -10.03
N GLY A 142 10.49 2.22 -9.46
CA GLY A 142 11.63 2.87 -8.83
C GLY A 142 11.34 3.49 -7.45
N LEU A 143 10.28 3.02 -6.78
CA LEU A 143 9.93 3.39 -5.41
C LEU A 143 10.10 2.17 -4.47
N ILE A 144 9.94 2.36 -3.17
CA ILE A 144 9.98 1.31 -2.15
C ILE A 144 8.57 1.21 -1.55
N PRO A 145 8.06 0.01 -1.19
CA PRO A 145 6.81 -0.12 -0.48
C PRO A 145 6.76 0.84 0.71
N ASP A 146 5.73 1.68 0.75
CA ASP A 146 5.58 2.77 1.71
C ASP A 146 4.19 2.73 2.37
N VAL A 147 3.69 3.87 2.86
CA VAL A 147 2.37 4.05 3.48
C VAL A 147 2.04 3.08 4.62
N GLY A 148 3.07 2.63 5.34
CA GLY A 148 3.03 1.65 6.43
C GLY A 148 3.02 0.20 5.94
N GLY A 149 3.11 -0.04 4.64
CA GLY A 149 3.10 -1.37 4.04
C GLY A 149 4.26 -2.23 4.53
N THR A 150 5.44 -1.66 4.80
CA THR A 150 6.57 -2.45 5.30
C THR A 150 6.32 -3.03 6.69
N LEU A 151 5.45 -2.42 7.50
CA LEU A 151 5.00 -2.97 8.78
C LEU A 151 4.25 -4.28 8.56
N ILE A 152 3.25 -4.27 7.67
CA ILE A 152 2.41 -5.44 7.38
C ILE A 152 3.26 -6.54 6.72
N LEU A 153 4.05 -6.16 5.70
CA LEU A 153 4.94 -7.08 5.00
C LEU A 153 5.96 -7.73 5.95
N SER A 154 6.53 -6.99 6.90
CA SER A 154 7.50 -7.53 7.87
C SER A 154 6.87 -8.49 8.90
N ARG A 155 5.55 -8.47 9.03
CA ARG A 155 4.77 -9.29 9.98
C ARG A 155 3.99 -10.43 9.29
N ALA A 156 4.01 -10.49 7.97
CA ALA A 156 3.40 -11.57 7.20
C ALA A 156 4.02 -12.93 7.57
N PRO A 157 3.30 -14.06 7.42
CA PRO A 157 3.84 -15.38 7.77
C PRO A 157 5.12 -15.71 6.99
N GLY A 158 6.19 -16.07 7.72
CA GLY A 158 7.47 -16.42 7.11
C GLY A 158 8.06 -15.28 6.29
N LEU A 159 8.41 -15.56 5.04
CA LEU A 159 9.00 -14.60 4.09
C LEU A 159 8.03 -14.21 2.97
N LEU A 160 6.73 -14.50 3.12
CA LEU A 160 5.69 -14.12 2.16
C LEU A 160 5.65 -12.61 1.90
N GLY A 161 5.91 -11.80 2.93
CA GLY A 161 5.99 -10.35 2.79
C GLY A 161 7.16 -9.89 1.91
N LEU A 162 8.33 -10.54 2.02
CA LEU A 162 9.44 -10.28 1.10
C LEU A 162 9.09 -10.71 -0.33
N HIS A 163 8.42 -11.85 -0.50
CA HIS A 163 7.96 -12.26 -1.82
C HIS A 163 7.03 -11.22 -2.46
N ALA A 164 6.00 -10.77 -1.74
CA ALA A 164 5.07 -9.76 -2.23
C ALA A 164 5.77 -8.45 -2.57
N ALA A 165 6.66 -7.97 -1.69
CA ALA A 165 7.34 -6.69 -1.86
C ALA A 165 8.37 -6.67 -3.00
N LEU A 166 9.21 -7.70 -3.10
CA LEU A 166 10.30 -7.72 -4.09
C LEU A 166 9.81 -8.05 -5.48
N THR A 167 8.76 -8.88 -5.60
CA THR A 167 8.14 -9.16 -6.90
C THR A 167 7.22 -8.02 -7.33
N GLY A 168 6.55 -7.35 -6.39
CA GLY A 168 5.47 -6.41 -6.66
C GLY A 168 4.27 -7.07 -7.35
N ALA A 169 4.11 -8.39 -7.19
CA ALA A 169 3.03 -9.16 -7.81
C ALA A 169 1.70 -8.93 -7.08
N ASN A 170 0.60 -9.11 -7.83
CA ASN A 170 -0.73 -9.06 -7.24
C ASN A 170 -1.02 -10.32 -6.45
N PHE A 171 -1.75 -10.17 -5.36
CA PHE A 171 -2.36 -11.24 -4.57
C PHE A 171 -3.84 -10.94 -4.35
N ASP A 172 -4.64 -11.98 -4.14
CA ASP A 172 -6.10 -11.86 -4.04
C ASP A 172 -6.58 -11.55 -2.61
N GLY A 173 -7.90 -11.50 -2.41
CA GLY A 173 -8.49 -11.25 -1.09
C GLY A 173 -8.13 -12.31 -0.04
N ALA A 174 -8.09 -13.59 -0.40
CA ALA A 174 -7.73 -14.65 0.54
C ALA A 174 -6.26 -14.55 0.96
N ASP A 175 -5.39 -14.26 -0.01
CA ASP A 175 -3.98 -13.99 0.24
C ASP A 175 -3.79 -12.74 1.09
N ALA A 176 -4.57 -11.67 0.86
CA ALA A 176 -4.49 -10.44 1.65
C ALA A 176 -4.83 -10.71 3.13
N ILE A 177 -5.83 -11.55 3.43
CA ILE A 177 -6.13 -12.00 4.81
C ILE A 177 -4.94 -12.81 5.36
N ALA A 178 -4.44 -13.79 4.60
CA ALA A 178 -3.33 -14.64 5.04
C ALA A 178 -2.04 -13.86 5.34
N LEU A 179 -1.76 -12.78 4.58
CA LEU A 179 -0.60 -11.91 4.79
C LEU A 179 -0.84 -10.86 5.89
N GLY A 180 -2.05 -10.74 6.42
CA GLY A 180 -2.40 -9.79 7.48
C GLY A 180 -2.77 -8.38 6.99
N PHE A 181 -3.05 -8.21 5.70
CA PHE A 181 -3.55 -6.95 5.12
C PHE A 181 -5.06 -6.73 5.32
N ALA A 182 -5.81 -7.81 5.58
CA ALA A 182 -7.26 -7.79 5.73
C ALA A 182 -7.75 -8.72 6.85
N ASP A 183 -9.02 -8.55 7.24
CA ASP A 183 -9.65 -9.32 8.34
C ASP A 183 -10.82 -10.18 7.87
N HIS A 184 -11.61 -9.66 6.93
CA HIS A 184 -12.91 -10.23 6.57
C HIS A 184 -13.06 -10.36 5.07
N PHE A 185 -13.75 -11.43 4.65
CA PHE A 185 -14.11 -11.66 3.27
C PHE A 185 -15.63 -11.51 3.09
N VAL A 186 -16.04 -10.66 2.15
CA VAL A 186 -17.44 -10.48 1.74
C VAL A 186 -17.48 -10.55 0.21
N PRO A 187 -18.29 -11.44 -0.41
CA PRO A 187 -18.41 -11.48 -1.87
C PRO A 187 -18.82 -10.12 -2.45
N HIS A 188 -18.25 -9.76 -3.59
CA HIS A 188 -18.47 -8.47 -4.25
C HIS A 188 -19.95 -8.19 -4.52
N ASP A 189 -20.72 -9.21 -4.93
CA ASP A 189 -22.16 -9.09 -5.18
C ASP A 189 -23.00 -8.78 -3.92
N LYS A 190 -22.43 -8.99 -2.72
CA LYS A 190 -23.05 -8.65 -1.43
C LYS A 190 -22.58 -7.33 -0.86
N LEU A 191 -21.52 -6.73 -1.41
CA LEU A 191 -20.89 -5.54 -0.85
C LEU A 191 -21.84 -4.34 -0.71
N PRO A 192 -22.76 -4.05 -1.67
CA PRO A 192 -23.74 -2.98 -1.49
C PRO A 192 -24.68 -3.23 -0.30
N ALA A 193 -25.22 -4.44 -0.17
CA ALA A 193 -26.11 -4.82 0.92
C ALA A 193 -25.37 -4.83 2.28
N PHE A 194 -24.10 -5.23 2.29
CA PHE A 194 -23.24 -5.14 3.46
C PHE A 194 -23.02 -3.70 3.90
N LYS A 195 -22.73 -2.78 2.97
CA LYS A 195 -22.60 -1.34 3.27
C LYS A 195 -23.90 -0.76 3.85
N ASP A 196 -25.04 -1.08 3.24
CA ASP A 196 -26.35 -0.65 3.73
C ASP A 196 -26.64 -1.19 5.14
N ALA A 197 -26.26 -2.44 5.43
CA ALA A 197 -26.39 -3.04 6.75
C ALA A 197 -25.49 -2.38 7.80
N ILE A 198 -24.29 -1.92 7.46
CA ILE A 198 -23.45 -1.13 8.39
C ILE A 198 -24.18 0.15 8.80
N VAL A 199 -24.82 0.82 7.85
CA VAL A 199 -25.57 2.06 8.08
C VAL A 199 -26.83 1.78 8.91
N ALA A 200 -27.57 0.71 8.61
CA ALA A 200 -28.82 0.36 9.30
C ALA A 200 -28.59 -0.23 10.69
N ASP A 201 -27.77 -1.27 10.78
CA ASP A 201 -27.72 -2.20 11.91
C ASP A 201 -26.38 -2.17 12.67
N GLY A 202 -25.33 -1.60 12.06
CA GLY A 202 -24.00 -1.48 12.63
C GLY A 202 -23.00 -2.53 12.12
N VAL A 203 -21.71 -2.29 12.41
CA VAL A 203 -20.60 -3.04 11.82
C VAL A 203 -20.64 -4.53 12.19
N ASP A 204 -20.80 -4.87 13.47
CA ASP A 204 -20.78 -6.27 13.92
C ASP A 204 -21.97 -7.07 13.35
N ALA A 205 -23.15 -6.47 13.29
CA ALA A 205 -24.34 -7.10 12.73
C ALA A 205 -24.16 -7.36 11.23
N ALA A 206 -23.62 -6.39 10.48
CA ALA A 206 -23.31 -6.54 9.07
C ALA A 206 -22.26 -7.63 8.82
N LEU A 207 -21.18 -7.68 9.61
CA LEU A 207 -20.16 -8.73 9.49
C LEU A 207 -20.76 -10.11 9.74
N ASN A 208 -21.56 -10.27 10.81
CA ASN A 208 -22.22 -11.54 11.11
C ASN A 208 -23.18 -12.01 10.01
N ALA A 209 -23.79 -11.08 9.28
CA ALA A 209 -24.76 -11.39 8.23
C ALA A 209 -24.12 -11.69 6.87
N TYR A 210 -22.99 -11.06 6.54
CA TYR A 210 -22.44 -11.07 5.18
C TYR A 210 -21.01 -11.61 5.05
N ALA A 211 -20.22 -11.61 6.12
CA ALA A 211 -18.87 -12.16 6.07
C ALA A 211 -18.91 -13.68 5.88
N GLN A 212 -17.99 -14.20 5.08
CA GLN A 212 -17.87 -15.61 4.77
C GLN A 212 -16.42 -16.07 4.99
N GLU A 213 -16.23 -17.37 5.10
CA GLU A 213 -14.89 -17.95 5.05
C GLU A 213 -14.28 -17.66 3.67
N PRO A 214 -13.07 -17.07 3.58
CA PRO A 214 -12.41 -16.87 2.30
C PRO A 214 -12.08 -18.22 1.63
N PRO A 215 -11.94 -18.25 0.29
CA PRO A 215 -11.33 -19.40 -0.37
C PRO A 215 -9.89 -19.63 0.13
N PRO A 216 -9.30 -20.82 -0.07
CA PRO A 216 -7.93 -21.08 0.36
C PRO A 216 -6.91 -20.14 -0.30
N SER A 217 -6.07 -19.49 0.52
CA SER A 217 -4.95 -18.66 0.06
C SER A 217 -3.95 -19.51 -0.73
N GLN A 218 -3.75 -19.15 -2.00
CA GLN A 218 -2.79 -19.81 -2.88
C GLN A 218 -1.37 -19.41 -2.52
N LEU A 219 -1.15 -18.16 -2.11
CA LEU A 219 0.17 -17.67 -1.71
C LEU A 219 0.64 -18.30 -0.40
N LEU A 220 -0.25 -18.49 0.58
CA LEU A 220 0.11 -19.19 1.82
C LEU A 220 0.50 -20.65 1.55
N ALA A 221 -0.14 -21.31 0.57
CA ALA A 221 0.24 -22.66 0.14
C ALA A 221 1.63 -22.73 -0.53
N GLN A 222 2.18 -21.59 -0.99
CA GLN A 222 3.54 -21.48 -1.54
C GLN A 222 4.62 -21.22 -0.48
N ARG A 223 4.24 -21.10 0.81
CA ARG A 223 5.15 -20.62 1.86
C ARG A 223 6.44 -21.42 1.97
N ASP A 224 6.40 -22.75 1.89
CA ASP A 224 7.58 -23.58 2.17
C ASP A 224 8.77 -23.25 1.26
N TRP A 225 8.54 -23.15 -0.05
CA TRP A 225 9.62 -22.81 -0.98
C TRP A 225 9.97 -21.32 -0.95
N ILE A 226 9.00 -20.44 -0.63
CA ILE A 226 9.26 -19.01 -0.45
C ILE A 226 10.18 -18.80 0.76
N ASP A 227 9.89 -19.41 1.90
CA ASP A 227 10.71 -19.33 3.12
C ASP A 227 12.13 -19.84 2.85
N GLN A 228 12.27 -20.91 2.04
CA GLN A 228 13.57 -21.40 1.60
C GLN A 228 14.32 -20.40 0.69
N CYS A 229 13.64 -19.85 -0.32
CA CYS A 229 14.31 -19.06 -1.36
C CYS A 229 14.60 -17.61 -0.95
N TYR A 230 13.79 -17.03 -0.07
CA TYR A 230 13.89 -15.62 0.33
C TYR A 230 14.80 -15.40 1.56
N ALA A 231 15.42 -16.46 2.09
CA ALA A 231 16.29 -16.40 3.27
C ALA A 231 17.66 -15.76 3.02
N GLY A 232 18.08 -15.57 1.75
CA GLY A 232 19.38 -15.00 1.39
C GLY A 232 19.56 -13.54 1.83
N ASP A 233 20.78 -13.15 2.19
CA ASP A 233 21.08 -11.83 2.75
C ASP A 233 20.97 -10.68 1.73
N THR A 234 21.17 -10.96 0.46
CA THR A 234 21.06 -9.99 -0.64
C THR A 234 19.99 -10.37 -1.66
N PRO A 235 19.48 -9.43 -2.46
CA PRO A 235 18.59 -9.78 -3.57
C PRO A 235 19.22 -10.77 -4.56
N GLU A 236 20.53 -10.71 -4.77
CA GLU A 236 21.27 -11.65 -5.60
C GLU A 236 21.24 -13.08 -5.04
N ASP A 237 21.42 -13.24 -3.73
CA ASP A 237 21.31 -14.55 -3.07
C ASP A 237 19.90 -15.13 -3.22
N ILE A 238 18.88 -14.27 -3.04
CA ILE A 238 17.48 -14.64 -3.20
C ILE A 238 17.20 -15.08 -4.64
N ILE A 239 17.62 -14.29 -5.64
CA ILE A 239 17.45 -14.64 -7.05
C ILE A 239 18.20 -15.92 -7.40
N ALA A 240 19.43 -16.10 -6.94
CA ALA A 240 20.21 -17.31 -7.20
C ALA A 240 19.48 -18.56 -6.66
N THR A 241 18.95 -18.47 -5.45
CA THR A 241 18.19 -19.57 -4.83
C THR A 241 16.89 -19.83 -5.57
N LEU A 242 16.13 -18.78 -5.93
CA LEU A 242 14.90 -18.89 -6.72
C LEU A 242 15.15 -19.55 -8.09
N ARG A 243 16.26 -19.22 -8.76
CA ARG A 243 16.62 -19.82 -10.06
C ARG A 243 16.97 -21.30 -9.95
N SER A 244 17.39 -21.76 -8.77
CA SER A 244 17.67 -23.17 -8.51
C SER A 244 16.45 -24.00 -8.10
N HIS A 245 15.32 -23.34 -7.81
CA HIS A 245 14.10 -23.98 -7.34
C HIS A 245 13.04 -24.05 -8.46
N ASP A 246 12.39 -25.19 -8.66
CA ASP A 246 11.44 -25.43 -9.76
C ASP A 246 10.27 -24.42 -9.80
N ALA A 247 9.77 -24.04 -8.62
CA ALA A 247 8.69 -23.05 -8.48
C ALA A 247 9.17 -21.58 -8.50
N GLY A 248 10.49 -21.32 -8.40
CA GLY A 248 11.03 -19.98 -8.15
C GLY A 248 11.30 -19.15 -9.40
N ALA A 249 11.34 -19.76 -10.59
CA ALA A 249 11.78 -19.11 -11.82
C ALA A 249 10.97 -17.84 -12.17
N ALA A 250 9.64 -17.90 -12.07
CA ALA A 250 8.78 -16.75 -12.37
C ALA A 250 8.98 -15.59 -11.39
N ALA A 251 9.19 -15.88 -10.10
CA ALA A 251 9.50 -14.86 -9.11
C ALA A 251 10.87 -14.21 -9.36
N ALA A 252 11.87 -15.01 -9.72
CA ALA A 252 13.19 -14.51 -10.10
C ALA A 252 13.14 -13.60 -11.33
N ASP A 253 12.36 -13.95 -12.36
CA ASP A 253 12.15 -13.11 -13.55
C ASP A 253 11.47 -11.79 -13.19
N LEU A 254 10.45 -11.82 -12.34
CA LEU A 254 9.77 -10.61 -11.89
C LEU A 254 10.73 -9.69 -11.13
N ILE A 255 11.46 -10.20 -10.13
CA ILE A 255 12.41 -9.40 -9.33
C ILE A 255 13.49 -8.82 -10.26
N ALA A 256 14.03 -9.61 -11.19
CA ALA A 256 15.06 -9.16 -12.12
C ALA A 256 14.59 -8.05 -13.08
N SER A 257 13.27 -7.89 -13.28
CA SER A 257 12.71 -6.79 -14.09
C SER A 257 12.51 -5.47 -13.32
N ARG A 258 12.63 -5.49 -11.99
CA ARG A 258 12.40 -4.33 -11.12
C ARG A 258 13.65 -3.45 -11.03
N SER A 259 13.49 -2.25 -10.45
CA SER A 259 14.63 -1.37 -10.17
C SER A 259 15.58 -2.07 -9.18
N PRO A 260 16.87 -2.27 -9.54
CA PRO A 260 17.82 -2.94 -8.65
C PRO A 260 18.00 -2.23 -7.32
N ILE A 261 18.06 -0.89 -7.31
CA ILE A 261 18.18 -0.13 -6.08
C ILE A 261 16.90 -0.21 -5.24
N SER A 262 15.71 -0.12 -5.85
CA SER A 262 14.45 -0.27 -5.12
C SER A 262 14.28 -1.64 -4.48
N VAL A 263 14.61 -2.73 -5.18
CA VAL A 263 14.59 -4.09 -4.62
C VAL A 263 15.54 -4.20 -3.42
N SER A 264 16.75 -3.65 -3.55
CA SER A 264 17.76 -3.69 -2.50
C SER A 264 17.33 -2.90 -1.25
N VAL A 265 16.77 -1.70 -1.45
CA VAL A 265 16.25 -0.86 -0.35
C VAL A 265 14.99 -1.49 0.25
N ALA A 266 14.08 -2.06 -0.53
CA ALA A 266 12.87 -2.72 -0.03
C ALA A 266 13.20 -3.93 0.87
N LEU A 267 14.17 -4.75 0.48
CA LEU A 267 14.64 -5.86 1.32
C LEU A 267 15.13 -5.36 2.69
N GLN A 268 15.94 -4.30 2.69
CA GLN A 268 16.46 -3.73 3.94
C GLN A 268 15.37 -3.01 4.74
N ALA A 269 14.46 -2.28 4.09
CA ALA A 269 13.36 -1.56 4.73
C ALA A 269 12.46 -2.53 5.51
N ILE A 270 12.08 -3.66 4.90
CA ILE A 270 11.24 -4.68 5.54
C ILE A 270 11.98 -5.36 6.71
N ARG A 271 13.26 -5.70 6.54
CA ARG A 271 14.07 -6.28 7.61
C ARG A 271 14.30 -5.34 8.80
N ARG A 272 14.38 -4.04 8.54
CA ARG A 272 14.44 -3.01 9.60
C ARG A 272 13.07 -2.81 10.24
N ALA A 273 12.00 -2.77 9.45
CA ALA A 273 10.63 -2.65 9.94
C ALA A 273 10.23 -3.79 10.88
N ALA A 274 10.74 -5.00 10.66
CA ALA A 274 10.56 -6.15 11.56
C ALA A 274 11.09 -5.90 13.00
N LYS A 275 11.95 -4.89 13.18
CA LYS A 275 12.55 -4.50 14.47
C LYS A 275 11.94 -3.23 15.05
N LEU A 276 10.92 -2.66 14.39
CA LEU A 276 10.21 -1.46 14.82
C LEU A 276 8.87 -1.85 15.43
N ASP A 277 8.53 -1.22 16.55
CA ASP A 277 7.36 -1.60 17.34
C ASP A 277 6.07 -0.98 16.79
N THR A 278 6.14 0.28 16.35
CA THR A 278 4.96 1.10 16.00
C THR A 278 4.86 1.39 14.50
N LEU A 279 3.64 1.67 14.05
CA LEU A 279 3.38 2.14 12.68
C LEU A 279 4.09 3.47 12.42
N GLU A 280 4.08 4.38 13.39
CA GLU A 280 4.75 5.67 13.31
C GLU A 280 6.28 5.52 13.11
N ASP A 281 6.93 4.59 13.81
CA ASP A 281 8.37 4.33 13.61
C ASP A 281 8.66 3.82 12.20
N VAL A 282 7.82 2.92 11.69
CA VAL A 282 7.93 2.42 10.31
C VAL A 282 7.71 3.56 9.30
N LEU A 283 6.68 4.38 9.48
CA LEU A 283 6.39 5.51 8.58
C LEU A 283 7.52 6.56 8.58
N ARG A 284 8.23 6.78 9.70
CA ARG A 284 9.43 7.63 9.72
C ARG A 284 10.55 7.06 8.85
N GLN A 285 10.78 5.74 8.93
CA GLN A 285 11.73 5.08 8.06
C GLN A 285 11.30 5.19 6.58
N GLU A 286 10.05 4.88 6.28
CA GLU A 286 9.51 4.94 4.92
C GLU A 286 9.60 6.36 4.35
N TYR A 287 9.31 7.39 5.14
CA TYR A 287 9.47 8.78 4.73
C TYR A 287 10.88 9.12 4.26
N ARG A 288 11.90 8.62 4.96
CA ARG A 288 13.30 8.75 4.53
C ARG A 288 13.53 8.03 3.21
N THR A 289 13.03 6.80 3.06
CA THR A 289 13.20 6.04 1.82
C THR A 289 12.48 6.68 0.63
N SER A 290 11.30 7.27 0.82
CA SER A 290 10.57 8.01 -0.22
C SER A 290 11.29 9.30 -0.59
N CYS A 291 11.85 10.02 0.39
CA CYS A 291 12.73 11.16 0.16
C CYS A 291 14.02 10.78 -0.57
N GLY A 292 14.58 9.60 -0.28
CA GLY A 292 15.69 8.99 -1.03
C GLY A 292 15.33 8.72 -2.48
N ALA A 293 14.19 8.05 -2.70
CA ALA A 293 13.68 7.75 -4.03
C ALA A 293 13.38 9.01 -4.84
N ALA A 294 12.91 10.09 -4.21
CA ALA A 294 12.68 11.38 -4.87
C ALA A 294 13.94 12.01 -5.48
N ARG A 295 15.12 11.62 -5.01
CA ARG A 295 16.41 12.05 -5.57
C ARG A 295 16.98 11.05 -6.58
N SER A 296 16.33 9.91 -6.75
CA SER A 296 16.82 8.80 -7.57
C SER A 296 16.47 8.97 -9.05
N HIS A 297 17.33 8.40 -9.89
CA HIS A 297 17.03 8.23 -11.31
C HIS A 297 15.80 7.34 -11.53
N ASP A 298 15.73 6.22 -10.79
CA ASP A 298 14.78 5.14 -11.07
C ASP A 298 13.34 5.51 -10.78
N LEU A 299 13.05 6.39 -9.81
CA LEU A 299 11.68 6.85 -9.60
C LEU A 299 11.14 7.60 -10.82
N VAL A 300 11.95 8.48 -11.41
CA VAL A 300 11.58 9.24 -12.61
C VAL A 300 11.40 8.29 -13.80
N GLU A 301 12.36 7.40 -14.01
CA GLU A 301 12.37 6.47 -15.14
C GLU A 301 11.24 5.42 -15.05
N GLY A 302 10.98 4.90 -13.86
CA GLY A 302 9.96 3.90 -13.63
C GLY A 302 8.55 4.45 -13.86
N ILE A 303 8.26 5.64 -13.33
CA ILE A 303 6.98 6.31 -13.59
C ILE A 303 6.85 6.68 -15.06
N ARG A 304 7.94 7.15 -15.71
CA ARG A 304 7.95 7.43 -17.16
C ARG A 304 7.51 6.18 -17.94
N ALA A 305 8.21 5.07 -17.74
CA ALA A 305 7.97 3.83 -18.48
C ALA A 305 6.58 3.24 -18.22
N GLN A 306 6.08 3.33 -16.99
CA GLN A 306 4.83 2.70 -16.57
C GLN A 306 3.58 3.53 -16.91
N VAL A 307 3.63 4.84 -16.70
CA VAL A 307 2.43 5.69 -16.68
C VAL A 307 2.45 6.81 -17.72
N ILE A 308 3.61 7.43 -17.96
CA ILE A 308 3.74 8.57 -18.89
C ILE A 308 3.79 8.07 -20.33
N ASP A 309 4.84 7.34 -20.67
CA ASP A 309 5.09 6.84 -22.02
C ASP A 309 4.44 5.47 -22.24
N LYS A 310 4.24 4.70 -21.16
CA LYS A 310 3.59 3.39 -21.14
C LYS A 310 4.29 2.35 -22.02
N ASP A 311 5.60 2.47 -22.20
CA ASP A 311 6.43 1.54 -22.95
C ASP A 311 6.77 0.25 -22.18
N ARG A 312 6.61 0.28 -20.83
CA ARG A 312 6.93 -0.82 -19.91
C ARG A 312 8.38 -1.33 -20.07
N ASN A 313 9.30 -0.45 -20.42
CA ASN A 313 10.72 -0.78 -20.68
C ASN A 313 11.66 0.20 -19.97
N PRO A 314 11.61 0.28 -18.63
CA PRO A 314 12.44 1.20 -17.86
C PRO A 314 13.94 0.87 -18.00
N LYS A 315 14.76 1.92 -18.01
CA LYS A 315 16.23 1.86 -18.07
C LYS A 315 16.84 2.18 -16.71
N TRP A 316 16.85 1.19 -15.82
CA TRP A 316 17.32 1.37 -14.46
C TRP A 316 18.78 1.80 -14.35
N SER A 317 19.06 2.61 -13.34
CA SER A 317 20.40 3.08 -12.95
C SER A 317 20.52 3.06 -11.42
N PRO A 318 21.29 2.13 -10.85
CA PRO A 318 22.17 1.16 -11.52
C PRO A 318 21.41 0.08 -12.31
N ALA A 319 22.01 -0.39 -13.41
CA ALA A 319 21.36 -1.32 -14.35
C ALA A 319 21.32 -2.79 -13.89
N SER A 320 21.95 -3.13 -12.76
CA SER A 320 21.99 -4.49 -12.22
C SER A 320 22.17 -4.47 -10.70
N LEU A 321 21.72 -5.52 -10.02
CA LEU A 321 21.87 -5.68 -8.57
C LEU A 321 23.34 -5.65 -8.13
N ALA A 322 24.22 -6.32 -8.88
CA ALA A 322 25.66 -6.33 -8.59
C ALA A 322 26.34 -4.95 -8.63
N ALA A 323 25.70 -3.95 -9.23
CA ALA A 323 26.19 -2.57 -9.26
C ALA A 323 25.62 -1.70 -8.12
N VAL A 324 24.68 -2.22 -7.33
CA VAL A 324 24.16 -1.56 -6.13
C VAL A 324 25.15 -1.79 -4.99
N THR A 325 25.69 -0.71 -4.43
CA THR A 325 26.57 -0.80 -3.26
C THR A 325 25.78 -0.67 -1.96
N THR A 326 26.36 -1.13 -0.85
CA THR A 326 25.78 -0.90 0.49
C THR A 326 25.60 0.59 0.77
N ALA A 327 26.52 1.45 0.30
CA ALA A 327 26.42 2.90 0.48
C ALA A 327 25.21 3.49 -0.27
N ASP A 328 24.90 2.97 -1.47
CA ASP A 328 23.72 3.38 -2.22
C ASP A 328 22.43 3.05 -1.45
N VAL A 329 22.37 1.87 -0.82
CA VAL A 329 21.23 1.45 0.00
C VAL A 329 21.10 2.31 1.26
N GLU A 330 22.20 2.51 2.01
CA GLU A 330 22.18 3.31 3.24
C GLU A 330 21.78 4.78 2.99
N ALA A 331 22.06 5.33 1.81
CA ALA A 331 21.68 6.69 1.44
C ALA A 331 20.15 6.92 1.43
N TYR A 332 19.34 5.87 1.25
CA TYR A 332 17.88 5.95 1.33
C TYR A 332 17.37 6.03 2.77
N PHE A 333 18.18 5.63 3.75
CA PHE A 333 17.84 5.68 5.18
C PHE A 333 18.43 6.89 5.89
N ALA A 334 19.15 7.75 5.18
CA ALA A 334 19.70 8.98 5.73
C ALA A 334 18.58 9.91 6.22
N PRO A 335 18.83 10.73 7.27
CA PRO A 335 17.88 11.72 7.74
C PRO A 335 17.34 12.62 6.61
N ALA A 336 16.05 12.92 6.65
CA ALA A 336 15.43 13.89 5.73
C ALA A 336 15.64 15.32 6.25
N ASP A 337 15.58 16.33 5.37
CA ASP A 337 15.69 17.75 5.75
C ASP A 337 14.66 18.15 6.81
N ARG A 338 13.47 17.56 6.71
CA ARG A 338 12.41 17.58 7.72
C ARG A 338 12.03 16.15 8.01
N GLU A 339 12.16 15.70 9.25
CA GLU A 339 11.70 14.37 9.65
C GLU A 339 10.18 14.30 9.76
N LEU A 340 9.62 13.11 9.53
CA LEU A 340 8.19 12.87 9.74
C LEU A 340 7.89 12.88 11.25
N GLU A 341 7.03 13.80 11.65
CA GLU A 341 6.57 13.93 13.03
C GLU A 341 5.07 13.68 13.11
N PHE A 342 4.65 13.03 14.20
CA PHE A 342 3.25 12.78 14.51
C PHE A 342 2.87 13.61 15.72
N THR A 343 1.81 14.41 15.56
CA THR A 343 1.15 15.13 16.65
C THR A 343 -0.03 14.32 17.17
#